data_AF-A0A7V4EJS7-F1
#
_entry.id   AF-A0A7V4EJS7-F1
#
_cell.length_a   1.000
_cell.length_b   1.000
_cell.length_c   1.000
_cell.angle_alpha   90.00
_cell.angle_beta   90.00
_cell.angle_gamma   90.00
#
_symmetry.space_group_name_H-M   'P 1'
#
loop_
_entity.id
_entity.type
_entity.pdbx_description
1 polymer ?
#
loop_
_entity_poly.entity_id
_entity_poly.type
_entity_poly.pdbx_seq_one_letter_code
_entity_poly.pdbx_strand_id
1 'polypeptide(L)'
;MMYAQDNKETLPPSVINIGGRWVPWDDLIEPFVKSDKSFKCPSDSVKRAPGRAARSYAMNDQLAYKMQMTTGQAWTGQGMKLGSIPSPSRYVLLTEWHVAGNVRSEGNYQTKMTEPLANEYYHDGGEGNNFSFFDGHVKYYQRGQLDTNQNYMFWQELGQ
;
A
#
# COMPACT_ATOMS: atom_id res chain seq x y z
N MET A 1 11.00 -10.06 -1.69
CA MET A 1 10.38 -9.51 -2.93
C MET A 1 11.49 -9.24 -3.93
N MET A 2 11.33 -9.64 -5.21
CA MET A 2 12.41 -9.52 -6.23
C MET A 2 12.80 -8.05 -6.51
N TYR A 3 11.82 -7.13 -6.52
CA TYR A 3 12.09 -5.70 -6.60
C TYR A 3 13.11 -5.24 -5.55
N ALA A 4 12.93 -5.63 -4.27
CA ALA A 4 13.80 -5.17 -3.20
C ALA A 4 15.24 -5.70 -3.36
N GLN A 5 15.41 -6.93 -3.84
CA GLN A 5 16.71 -7.52 -4.11
C GLN A 5 17.47 -6.72 -5.18
N ASP A 6 16.78 -6.31 -6.24
CA ASP A 6 17.36 -5.50 -7.33
C ASP A 6 17.57 -4.03 -6.92
N ASN A 7 16.92 -3.58 -5.84
CA ASN A 7 16.96 -2.20 -5.34
C ASN A 7 17.64 -2.07 -3.97
N LYS A 8 18.68 -2.88 -3.71
CA LYS A 8 19.53 -2.81 -2.50
C LYS A 8 18.71 -2.89 -1.20
N GLU A 9 17.81 -3.87 -1.13
CA GLU A 9 16.91 -4.11 0.00
C GLU A 9 15.95 -2.94 0.27
N THR A 10 15.53 -2.24 -0.79
CA THR A 10 14.59 -1.10 -0.72
C THR A 10 13.26 -1.46 -1.39
N LEU A 11 12.16 -1.28 -0.67
CA LEU A 11 10.80 -1.37 -1.22
C LEU A 11 10.50 -0.19 -2.14
N PRO A 12 9.57 -0.34 -3.10
CA PRO A 12 9.19 0.79 -3.93
C PRO A 12 8.57 1.90 -3.06
N PRO A 13 8.76 3.19 -3.41
CA PRO A 13 7.87 4.22 -2.91
C PRO A 13 6.45 3.94 -3.41
N SER A 14 5.48 4.46 -2.68
CA SER A 14 4.08 4.40 -3.08
C SER A 14 3.86 5.10 -4.44
N VAL A 15 4.56 6.21 -4.67
CA VAL A 15 4.64 6.88 -5.98
C VAL A 15 5.97 7.61 -6.13
N ILE A 16 6.51 7.72 -7.33
CA ILE A 16 7.72 8.52 -7.63
C ILE A 16 7.50 9.38 -8.88
N ASN A 17 8.12 10.56 -8.95
CA ASN A 17 8.12 11.38 -10.16
C ASN A 17 9.33 11.03 -11.04
N ILE A 18 9.07 10.55 -12.26
CA ILE A 18 10.10 10.25 -13.26
C ILE A 18 9.79 11.08 -14.50
N GLY A 19 10.63 12.09 -14.78
CA GLY A 19 10.49 12.93 -15.97
C GLY A 19 9.16 13.68 -16.07
N GLY A 20 8.59 14.11 -14.93
CA GLY A 20 7.31 14.82 -14.87
C GLY A 20 6.08 13.91 -14.75
N ARG A 21 6.25 12.58 -14.83
CA ARG A 21 5.17 11.60 -14.64
C ARG A 21 5.23 10.99 -13.25
N TRP A 22 4.09 10.93 -12.57
CA TRP A 22 3.92 10.16 -11.34
C TRP A 22 3.76 8.68 -11.68
N VAL A 23 4.69 7.85 -11.19
CA VAL A 23 4.75 6.40 -11.40
C VAL A 23 4.45 5.71 -10.05
N PRO A 24 3.32 5.01 -9.92
CA PRO A 24 2.95 4.36 -8.66
C PRO A 24 3.69 3.04 -8.43
N TRP A 25 3.67 2.54 -7.19
CA TRP A 25 4.32 1.30 -6.77
C TRP A 25 3.96 0.09 -7.64
N ASP A 26 2.75 0.07 -8.17
CA ASP A 26 2.21 -1.06 -8.89
C ASP A 26 2.76 -1.12 -10.34
N ASP A 27 3.14 0.02 -10.93
CA ASP A 27 3.95 0.07 -12.16
C ASP A 27 5.40 -0.33 -11.85
N LEU A 28 5.96 0.14 -10.72
CA LEU A 28 7.35 -0.13 -10.33
C LEU A 28 7.63 -1.62 -10.13
N ILE A 29 6.65 -2.37 -9.58
CA ILE A 29 6.81 -3.81 -9.37
C ILE A 29 6.34 -4.66 -10.55
N GLU A 30 5.67 -4.09 -11.55
CA GLU A 30 5.10 -4.83 -12.68
C GLU A 30 6.09 -5.78 -13.37
N PRO A 31 7.36 -5.40 -13.64
CA PRO A 31 8.33 -6.31 -14.25
C PRO A 31 8.63 -7.57 -13.41
N PHE A 32 8.33 -7.52 -12.12
CA PHE A 32 8.58 -8.59 -11.15
C PHE A 32 7.32 -9.43 -10.87
N VAL A 33 6.19 -9.10 -11.49
CA VAL A 33 4.89 -9.75 -11.29
C VAL A 33 4.53 -10.56 -12.54
N LYS A 34 4.18 -11.84 -12.34
CA LYS A 34 3.87 -12.76 -13.46
C LYS A 34 2.53 -12.49 -14.15
N SER A 35 1.62 -11.78 -13.50
CA SER A 35 0.24 -11.60 -13.94
C SER A 35 -0.32 -10.28 -13.43
N ASP A 36 -0.90 -9.49 -14.33
CA ASP A 36 -1.62 -8.25 -14.03
C ASP A 36 -2.83 -8.49 -13.11
N LYS A 37 -3.41 -9.69 -13.15
CA LYS A 37 -4.51 -10.09 -12.26
C LYS A 37 -4.14 -10.03 -10.79
N SER A 38 -2.85 -10.12 -10.44
CA SER A 38 -2.38 -10.02 -9.06
C SER A 38 -2.66 -8.65 -8.43
N PHE A 39 -2.89 -7.61 -9.22
CA PHE A 39 -3.23 -6.26 -8.72
C PHE A 39 -4.72 -6.08 -8.41
N LYS A 40 -5.56 -7.05 -8.79
CA LYS A 40 -7.01 -7.04 -8.55
C LYS A 40 -7.40 -8.12 -7.54
N CYS A 41 -8.14 -7.73 -6.51
CA CYS A 41 -8.76 -8.67 -5.59
C CYS A 41 -9.95 -9.37 -6.29
N PRO A 42 -10.10 -10.70 -6.17
CA PRO A 42 -11.27 -11.40 -6.71
C PRO A 42 -12.62 -10.89 -6.16
N SER A 43 -12.63 -10.38 -4.92
CA SER A 43 -13.81 -9.79 -4.29
C SER A 43 -14.10 -8.35 -4.74
N ASP A 44 -13.18 -7.70 -5.47
CA ASP A 44 -13.38 -6.33 -5.97
C ASP A 44 -14.37 -6.31 -7.14
N SER A 45 -15.61 -5.96 -6.79
CA SER A 45 -16.75 -5.81 -7.70
C SER A 45 -16.92 -4.38 -8.22
N VAL A 46 -16.08 -3.44 -7.80
CA VAL A 46 -16.23 -2.02 -8.17
C VAL A 46 -15.85 -1.84 -9.64
N LYS A 47 -16.78 -1.28 -10.42
CA LYS A 47 -16.56 -1.00 -11.84
C LYS A 47 -15.59 0.19 -11.99
N ARG A 48 -14.49 -0.03 -12.71
CA ARG A 48 -13.57 1.03 -13.12
C ARG A 48 -14.02 1.63 -14.46
N ALA A 49 -13.55 2.84 -14.77
CA ALA A 49 -13.84 3.47 -16.05
C ALA A 49 -13.34 2.59 -17.23
N PRO A 50 -14.01 2.62 -18.40
CA PRO A 50 -13.61 1.82 -19.56
C PRO A 50 -12.12 1.99 -19.91
N GLY A 51 -11.44 0.89 -20.20
CA GLY A 51 -10.01 0.87 -20.55
C GLY A 51 -9.05 1.05 -19.37
N ARG A 52 -9.55 1.16 -18.13
CA ARG A 52 -8.71 1.27 -16.93
C ARG A 52 -8.59 -0.08 -16.22
N ALA A 53 -7.36 -0.57 -16.08
CA ALA A 53 -7.10 -1.77 -15.29
C ALA A 53 -7.26 -1.48 -13.78
N ALA A 54 -7.89 -2.40 -13.05
CA ALA A 54 -8.19 -2.20 -11.63
C ALA A 54 -6.95 -2.40 -10.76
N ARG A 55 -6.81 -1.56 -9.73
CA ARG A 55 -5.93 -1.79 -8.59
C ARG A 55 -6.82 -1.88 -7.35
N SER A 56 -6.77 -3.00 -6.65
CA SER A 56 -7.61 -3.25 -5.46
C SER A 56 -6.87 -3.00 -4.15
N TYR A 57 -5.57 -2.70 -4.21
CA TYR A 57 -4.71 -2.55 -3.05
C TYR A 57 -4.12 -1.14 -3.01
N ALA A 58 -3.82 -0.67 -1.82
CA ALA A 58 -3.09 0.56 -1.58
C ALA A 58 -1.94 0.29 -0.62
N MET A 59 -0.83 0.97 -0.87
CA MET A 59 0.39 0.82 -0.10
C MET A 59 0.36 1.70 1.14
N ASN A 60 0.88 1.19 2.24
CA ASN A 60 1.23 2.01 3.39
C ASN A 60 2.65 2.53 3.19
N ASP A 61 2.78 3.82 2.88
CA ASP A 61 4.06 4.49 2.74
C ASP A 61 4.25 5.56 3.81
N GLN A 62 4.96 5.13 4.84
CA GLN A 62 5.22 5.91 6.04
C GLN A 62 6.17 7.08 5.76
N LEU A 63 7.06 6.95 4.77
CA LEU A 63 7.96 8.03 4.41
C LEU A 63 7.17 9.11 3.67
N ALA A 64 6.25 8.73 2.78
CA ALA A 64 5.31 9.66 2.15
C ALA A 64 4.47 10.39 3.19
N TYR A 65 3.93 9.66 4.18
CA TYR A 65 3.17 10.26 5.27
C TYR A 65 4.01 11.26 6.08
N LYS A 66 5.21 10.88 6.52
CA LYS A 66 6.11 11.76 7.29
C LYS A 66 6.43 13.05 6.51
N MET A 67 6.75 12.93 5.23
CA MET A 67 7.12 14.08 4.40
C MET A 67 5.91 14.99 4.13
N GLN A 68 4.80 14.43 3.69
CA GLN A 68 3.64 15.23 3.26
C GLN A 68 2.82 15.77 4.44
N MET A 69 2.59 14.95 5.46
CA MET A 69 1.62 15.24 6.53
C MET A 69 2.29 15.80 7.78
N THR A 70 3.54 15.44 8.07
CA THR A 70 4.23 15.85 9.31
C THR A 70 5.21 17.00 9.10
N THR A 71 6.04 16.96 8.05
CA THR A 71 7.06 17.99 7.81
C THR A 71 6.64 19.05 6.79
N GLY A 72 5.54 18.85 6.08
CA GLY A 72 5.08 19.74 5.00
C GLY A 72 5.99 19.76 3.78
N GLN A 73 6.89 18.79 3.65
CA GLN A 73 7.79 18.66 2.51
C GLN A 73 7.09 17.99 1.32
N ALA A 74 7.43 18.44 0.12
CA ALA A 74 6.99 17.78 -1.10
C ALA A 74 7.54 16.34 -1.13
N TRP A 75 6.67 15.39 -1.48
CA TRP A 75 7.06 13.99 -1.59
C TRP A 75 8.07 13.77 -2.70
N THR A 76 9.17 13.11 -2.38
CA THR A 76 10.31 12.90 -3.29
C THR A 76 10.34 11.51 -3.92
N GLY A 77 9.39 10.63 -3.58
CA GLY A 77 9.33 9.27 -4.13
C GLY A 77 10.45 8.37 -3.65
N GLN A 78 10.76 8.42 -2.36
CA GLN A 78 11.80 7.57 -1.78
C GLN A 78 11.22 6.25 -1.26
N GLY A 79 11.86 5.14 -1.63
CA GLY A 79 11.52 3.82 -1.11
C GLY A 79 12.01 3.61 0.32
N MET A 80 11.37 2.68 1.03
CA MET A 80 11.77 2.31 2.40
C MET A 80 12.77 1.15 2.39
N LYS A 81 13.85 1.26 3.17
CA LYS A 81 14.78 0.14 3.37
C LYS A 81 14.17 -0.94 4.26
N LEU A 82 14.30 -2.21 3.87
CA LEU A 82 13.80 -3.33 4.66
C LEU A 82 14.45 -3.36 6.05
N GLY A 83 15.75 -3.08 6.13
CA GLY A 83 16.49 -3.02 7.39
C GLY A 83 16.14 -1.84 8.31
N SER A 84 15.38 -0.83 7.84
CA SER A 84 14.94 0.28 8.69
C SER A 84 13.59 0.03 9.37
N ILE A 85 12.97 -1.14 9.14
CA ILE A 85 11.66 -1.47 9.70
C ILE A 85 11.87 -2.29 10.98
N PRO A 86 11.59 -1.72 12.16
CA PRO A 86 11.98 -2.34 13.43
C PRO A 86 11.17 -3.61 13.78
N SER A 87 9.94 -3.74 13.28
CA SER A 87 9.09 -4.91 13.53
C SER A 87 8.26 -5.26 12.30
N PRO A 88 8.86 -5.82 11.23
CA PRO A 88 8.21 -5.96 9.92
C PRO A 88 6.89 -6.75 9.96
N SER A 89 6.73 -7.66 10.93
CA SER A 89 5.49 -8.41 11.18
C SER A 89 4.35 -7.61 11.82
N ARG A 90 4.61 -6.39 12.28
CA ARG A 90 3.60 -5.51 12.92
C ARG A 90 3.16 -4.36 12.04
N TYR A 91 3.90 -4.04 10.99
CA TYR A 91 3.58 -2.94 10.08
C TYR A 91 2.88 -3.48 8.84
N VAL A 92 1.70 -2.93 8.55
CA VAL A 92 0.98 -3.24 7.30
C VAL A 92 1.70 -2.58 6.14
N LEU A 93 1.93 -3.34 5.07
CA LEU A 93 2.48 -2.89 3.79
C LEU A 93 1.37 -2.62 2.77
N LEU A 94 0.43 -3.54 2.60
CA LEU A 94 -0.71 -3.39 1.68
C LEU A 94 -2.02 -3.64 2.40
N THR A 95 -3.02 -2.82 2.06
CA THR A 95 -4.41 -3.00 2.47
C THR A 95 -5.33 -2.82 1.25
N GLU A 96 -6.52 -3.40 1.31
CA GLU A 96 -7.49 -3.29 0.22
C GLU A 96 -8.15 -1.91 0.17
N TRP A 97 -8.38 -1.41 -1.04
CA TRP A 97 -9.11 -0.17 -1.30
C TRP A 97 -9.89 -0.26 -2.61
N HIS A 98 -11.11 -0.79 -2.55
CA HIS A 98 -11.98 -0.99 -3.72
C HIS A 98 -12.77 0.29 -4.00
N VAL A 99 -12.14 1.24 -4.69
CA VAL A 99 -12.78 2.49 -5.12
C VAL A 99 -12.61 2.70 -6.61
N ALA A 100 -13.59 3.35 -7.25
CA ALA A 100 -13.62 3.50 -8.71
C ALA A 100 -12.39 4.23 -9.29
N GLY A 101 -11.77 5.11 -8.50
CA GLY A 101 -10.54 5.82 -8.88
C GLY A 101 -9.25 5.03 -8.64
N ASN A 102 -9.29 3.91 -7.90
CA ASN A 102 -8.10 3.10 -7.65
C ASN A 102 -7.84 2.19 -8.87
N VAL A 103 -7.00 2.68 -9.76
CA VAL A 103 -6.68 2.04 -11.04
C VAL A 103 -5.17 1.98 -11.22
N ARG A 104 -4.74 1.04 -12.07
CA ARG A 104 -3.33 0.86 -12.44
C ARG A 104 -2.75 2.14 -13.04
N SER A 105 -1.46 2.33 -12.83
CA SER A 105 -0.64 3.41 -13.42
C SER A 105 -1.09 4.84 -13.04
N GLU A 106 -1.90 5.00 -12.00
CA GLU A 106 -2.28 6.30 -11.44
C GLU A 106 -1.65 6.54 -10.06
N GLY A 107 -1.20 7.78 -9.86
CA GLY A 107 -0.68 8.26 -8.58
C GLY A 107 -1.76 8.54 -7.52
N ASN A 108 -3.04 8.52 -7.90
CA ASN A 108 -4.16 8.65 -6.95
C ASN A 108 -4.52 7.30 -6.34
N TYR A 109 -4.93 7.28 -5.06
CA TYR A 109 -5.32 6.07 -4.30
C TYR A 109 -4.24 4.99 -4.18
N GLN A 110 -3.00 5.32 -4.55
CA GLN A 110 -1.88 4.40 -4.53
C GLN A 110 -1.40 4.13 -3.09
N THR A 111 -1.53 5.14 -2.22
CA THR A 111 -1.14 5.11 -0.82
C THR A 111 -2.37 5.25 0.04
N LYS A 112 -2.47 4.42 1.08
CA LYS A 112 -3.44 4.59 2.17
C LYS A 112 -2.64 4.96 3.39
N MET A 113 -3.07 5.99 4.11
CA MET A 113 -2.37 6.58 5.27
C MET A 113 -3.11 6.45 6.60
N THR A 114 -4.26 5.76 6.58
CA THR A 114 -5.14 5.56 7.72
C THR A 114 -5.65 4.13 7.74
N GLU A 115 -6.17 3.70 8.89
CA GLU A 115 -6.97 2.48 8.99
C GLU A 115 -8.14 2.48 7.99
N PRO A 116 -8.56 1.29 7.48
CA PRO A 116 -9.76 1.20 6.66
C PRO A 116 -10.99 1.65 7.45
N LEU A 117 -11.80 2.50 6.81
CA LEU A 117 -13.12 2.87 7.28
C LEU A 117 -14.04 1.66 7.29
N ALA A 118 -15.15 1.79 8.03
CA ALA A 118 -16.20 0.79 8.16
C ALA A 118 -16.64 0.15 6.82
N ASN A 119 -16.77 0.98 5.78
CA ASN A 119 -17.25 0.59 4.45
C ASN A 119 -16.13 0.09 3.53
N GLU A 120 -14.91 -0.06 4.04
CA GLU A 120 -13.72 -0.48 3.29
C GLU A 120 -13.22 -1.87 3.73
N TYR A 121 -14.06 -2.60 4.46
CA TYR A 121 -13.92 -4.03 4.70
C TYR A 121 -14.76 -4.76 3.64
N TYR A 122 -14.15 -5.67 2.89
CA TYR A 122 -14.74 -6.25 1.68
C TYR A 122 -14.93 -7.77 1.75
N HIS A 123 -14.43 -8.41 2.80
CA HIS A 123 -14.53 -9.86 3.01
C HIS A 123 -15.50 -10.17 4.14
N ASP A 124 -15.99 -11.41 4.15
CA ASP A 124 -16.89 -11.91 5.19
C ASP A 124 -18.13 -11.02 5.39
N GLY A 125 -18.78 -10.64 4.28
CA GLY A 125 -19.95 -9.76 4.34
C GLY A 125 -19.66 -8.31 4.72
N GLY A 126 -18.39 -7.89 4.69
CA GLY A 126 -17.95 -6.56 5.12
C GLY A 126 -17.41 -6.52 6.55
N GLU A 127 -17.20 -7.69 7.17
CA GLU A 127 -16.71 -7.82 8.53
C GLU A 127 -15.18 -7.94 8.62
N GLY A 128 -14.48 -8.09 7.50
CA GLY A 128 -13.03 -8.19 7.55
C GLY A 128 -12.29 -7.89 6.26
N ASN A 129 -10.97 -7.92 6.36
CA ASN A 129 -10.06 -7.54 5.29
C ASN A 129 -8.73 -8.29 5.39
N ASN A 130 -8.03 -8.45 4.26
CA ASN A 130 -6.69 -9.03 4.24
C ASN A 130 -5.64 -7.92 4.27
N PHE A 131 -4.61 -8.14 5.08
CA PHE A 131 -3.50 -7.21 5.23
C PHE A 131 -2.20 -7.93 4.96
N SER A 132 -1.36 -7.36 4.10
CA SER A 132 0.02 -7.81 3.90
C SER A 132 0.92 -6.99 4.80
N PHE A 133 1.93 -7.64 5.38
CA PHE A 133 2.90 -7.01 6.29
C PHE A 133 4.28 -6.90 5.62
N PHE A 134 5.18 -6.11 6.23
CA PHE A 134 6.51 -5.85 5.66
C PHE A 134 7.46 -7.06 5.69
N ASP A 135 7.22 -8.07 6.53
CA ASP A 135 7.91 -9.37 6.45
C ASP A 135 7.35 -10.30 5.35
N GLY A 136 6.27 -9.89 4.67
CA GLY A 136 5.63 -10.62 3.60
C GLY A 136 4.52 -11.59 4.04
N HIS A 137 4.21 -11.71 5.33
CA HIS A 137 3.04 -12.50 5.73
C HIS A 137 1.74 -11.74 5.41
N VAL A 138 0.66 -12.51 5.24
CA VAL A 138 -0.69 -11.99 5.02
C VAL A 138 -1.58 -12.53 6.13
N LYS A 139 -2.43 -11.66 6.69
CA LYS A 139 -3.37 -12.06 7.73
C LYS A 139 -4.72 -11.38 7.52
N TYR A 140 -5.78 -12.16 7.74
CA TYR A 140 -7.14 -11.65 7.83
C TYR A 140 -7.37 -11.05 9.22
N TYR A 141 -7.93 -9.85 9.26
CA TYR A 141 -8.42 -9.23 10.49
C TYR A 141 -9.89 -8.89 10.32
N GLN A 142 -10.69 -9.20 11.35
CA GLN A 142 -12.03 -8.66 11.45
C GLN A 142 -11.94 -7.16 11.75
N ARG A 143 -13.01 -6.45 11.41
CA ARG A 143 -13.17 -5.03 11.68
C ARG A 143 -12.96 -4.75 13.17
N GLY A 144 -12.11 -3.76 13.45
CA GLY A 144 -11.76 -3.37 14.83
C GLY A 144 -10.73 -4.26 15.53
N GLN A 145 -10.30 -5.38 14.93
CA GLN A 145 -9.17 -6.17 15.47
C GLN A 145 -7.80 -5.61 15.07
N LEU A 146 -7.76 -4.86 13.96
CA LEU A 146 -6.58 -4.11 13.58
C LEU A 146 -6.57 -2.80 14.38
N ASP A 147 -5.82 -2.76 15.49
CA ASP A 147 -5.61 -1.52 16.24
C ASP A 147 -4.19 -0.97 16.01
N THR A 148 -4.04 0.35 16.11
CA THR A 148 -2.76 1.06 15.92
C THR A 148 -1.72 0.80 17.01
N ASN A 149 -2.10 0.17 18.12
CA ASN A 149 -1.20 -0.19 19.22
C ASN A 149 -0.51 -1.54 18.97
N GLN A 150 -1.15 -2.46 18.26
CA GLN A 150 -0.68 -3.82 17.98
C GLN A 150 -0.21 -3.96 16.53
N ASN A 151 -0.97 -3.42 15.58
CA ASN A 151 -0.70 -3.41 14.16
C ASN A 151 -0.54 -1.96 13.71
N TYR A 152 0.69 -1.55 13.44
CA TYR A 152 0.94 -0.19 13.01
C TYR A 152 0.44 0.00 11.58
N MET A 153 -0.80 0.48 11.49
CA MET A 153 -1.20 1.38 10.42
C MET A 153 -0.53 2.70 10.74
N PHE A 154 0.51 3.00 9.99
CA PHE A 154 1.22 4.27 10.06
C PHE A 154 1.98 4.46 11.37
N TRP A 155 2.98 5.32 11.25
CA TRP A 155 3.94 5.62 12.27
C TRP A 155 3.26 6.14 13.54
N GLN A 156 3.22 5.33 14.60
CA GLN A 156 3.44 5.89 15.93
C GLN A 156 4.94 5.86 16.14
N GLU A 157 5.55 7.04 15.97
CA GLU A 157 6.91 7.40 16.35
C GLU A 157 7.96 6.27 16.22
N LEU A 158 8.76 6.29 15.14
CA LEU A 158 10.20 6.20 15.41
C LEU A 158 10.49 7.34 16.38
N GLY A 159 10.62 6.99 17.64
CA GLY A 159 11.21 7.87 18.63
C GLY A 159 12.57 8.31 18.10
N GLN A 160 12.72 9.63 17.98
CA GLN A 160 13.94 10.44 17.95
C GLN A 160 14.95 10.15 16.85
#